data_AF-A0A960DBI1-F1
#
_entry.id   AF-A0A960DBI1-F1
#
_cell.length_a   1.000
_cell.length_b   1.000
_cell.length_c   1.000
_cell.angle_alpha   90.00
_cell.angle_beta   90.00
_cell.angle_gamma   90.00
#
_symmetry.space_group_name_H-M   'P 1'
#
loop_
_entity.id
_entity.type
_entity.pdbx_description
1 polymer ?
#
loop_
_entity_poly.entity_id
_entity_poly.type
_entity_poly.pdbx_seq_one_letter_code
_entity_poly.pdbx_strand_id
1 'polypeptide(L)'
;KATSVVVAAHQLADSALRRQLCELMTTPQLSPADTERWRTLITASGAVQWIEQLIEERLGRALGCLESVEIPETARTALEDMAVICTERAA
;
A
#
# COMPACT_ATOMS: atom_id res chain seq x y z
N LYS A 1 12.31 -1.64 -9.51
CA LYS A 1 12.10 -1.82 -8.04
C LYS A 1 10.73 -2.48 -7.86
N ALA A 2 10.61 -3.55 -7.08
CA ALA A 2 9.30 -4.05 -6.70
C ALA A 2 8.71 -3.09 -5.67
N THR A 3 7.71 -2.30 -6.07
CA THR A 3 6.98 -1.41 -5.16
C THR A 3 6.00 -2.25 -4.33
N SER A 4 5.70 -1.81 -3.11
CA SER A 4 4.81 -2.53 -2.17
C SER A 4 3.49 -2.96 -2.80
N VAL A 5 2.87 -2.11 -3.63
CA VAL A 5 1.63 -2.41 -4.36
C VAL A 5 1.80 -3.55 -5.36
N VAL A 6 2.91 -3.61 -6.10
CA VAL A 6 3.18 -4.68 -7.07
C VAL A 6 3.42 -6.02 -6.35
N VAL A 7 4.13 -5.98 -5.22
CA VAL A 7 4.34 -7.17 -4.37
C VAL A 7 3.00 -7.67 -3.83
N ALA A 8 2.16 -6.77 -3.30
CA ALA A 8 0.83 -7.11 -2.81
C ALA A 8 -0.05 -7.71 -3.91
N ALA A 9 -0.04 -7.12 -5.12
CA ALA A 9 -0.81 -7.64 -6.25
C ALA A 9 -0.42 -9.06 -6.63
N HIS A 10 0.88 -9.35 -6.67
CA HIS A 10 1.36 -10.70 -6.94
C HIS A 10 0.99 -11.71 -5.84
N GLN A 11 1.01 -11.28 -4.57
CA GLN A 11 0.66 -12.13 -3.42
C GLN A 11 -0.83 -12.46 -3.40
N LEU A 12 -1.70 -11.47 -3.62
CA LEU A 12 -3.16 -11.61 -3.55
C LEU A 12 -3.79 -12.21 -4.81
N ALA A 13 -3.10 -12.15 -5.96
CA ALA A 13 -3.61 -12.66 -7.21
C ALA A 13 -3.94 -14.17 -7.17
N ASP A 14 -5.00 -14.56 -7.88
CA ASP A 14 -5.21 -15.97 -8.22
C ASP A 14 -4.15 -16.47 -9.23
N SER A 15 -4.19 -17.76 -9.58
CA SER A 15 -3.21 -18.37 -10.49
C SER A 15 -3.21 -17.74 -11.89
N ALA A 16 -4.36 -17.33 -12.41
CA ALA A 16 -4.49 -16.75 -13.75
C ALA A 16 -3.99 -15.30 -13.78
N LEU A 17 -4.36 -14.51 -12.78
CA LEU A 17 -3.94 -13.13 -12.60
C LEU A 17 -2.44 -13.05 -12.31
N ARG A 18 -1.92 -13.95 -11.46
CA ARG A 18 -0.48 -14.02 -11.14
C ARG A 18 0.36 -14.30 -12.37
N ARG A 19 -0.08 -15.20 -13.25
CA ARG A 19 0.62 -15.47 -14.52
C ARG A 19 0.71 -14.22 -15.39
N GLN A 20 -0.38 -13.47 -15.52
CA GLN A 20 -0.38 -12.22 -16.30
C GLN A 20 0.52 -11.14 -15.71
N LEU A 21 0.56 -11.02 -14.38
CA LEU A 21 1.50 -10.13 -13.70
C LEU A 21 2.95 -10.55 -13.97
N CYS A 22 3.26 -11.85 -13.91
CA CYS A 22 4.59 -12.36 -14.21
C CYS A 22 5.03 -12.09 -15.66
N GLU A 23 4.14 -12.32 -16.63
CA GLU A 23 4.41 -12.00 -18.05
C GLU A 23 4.85 -10.54 -18.19
N LEU A 24 4.05 -9.61 -17.65
CA LEU A 24 4.35 -8.19 -17.73
C LEU A 24 5.60 -7.75 -16.94
N MET A 25 5.98 -8.46 -15.89
CA MET A 25 7.25 -8.20 -15.16
C MET A 25 8.49 -8.60 -15.97
N THR A 26 8.34 -9.57 -16.87
CA THR A 26 9.43 -10.10 -17.68
C THR A 26 9.51 -9.48 -19.08
N THR A 27 8.51 -8.70 -19.49
CA THR A 27 8.49 -8.04 -20.80
C THR A 27 9.60 -6.98 -20.91
N PRO A 28 10.51 -7.08 -21.90
CA PRO A 28 11.66 -6.18 -22.02
C PRO A 28 11.28 -4.76 -22.46
N GLN A 29 10.15 -4.58 -23.15
CA GLN A 29 9.61 -3.27 -23.51
C GLN A 29 8.12 -3.21 -23.19
N LEU A 30 7.73 -2.27 -22.33
CA LEU A 30 6.33 -2.00 -22.01
C LEU A 30 5.80 -0.87 -22.89
N SER A 31 4.70 -1.13 -23.57
CA SER A 31 3.93 -0.11 -24.28
C SER A 31 3.03 0.65 -23.30
N PRO A 32 2.46 1.80 -23.72
CA PRO A 32 1.41 2.47 -22.94
C PRO A 32 0.21 1.57 -22.64
N ALA A 33 -0.17 0.68 -23.57
CA ALA A 33 -1.24 -0.28 -23.35
C ALA A 33 -0.91 -1.30 -22.26
N ASP A 34 0.36 -1.70 -22.14
CA ASP A 34 0.82 -2.59 -21.07
C ASP A 34 0.76 -1.91 -19.70
N THR A 35 0.96 -0.59 -19.64
CA THR A 35 0.80 0.19 -18.40
C THR A 35 -0.64 0.20 -17.93
N GLU A 36 -1.60 0.36 -18.84
CA GLU A 36 -3.03 0.32 -18.49
C GLU A 36 -3.46 -1.08 -18.05
N ARG A 37 -2.94 -2.11 -18.74
CA ARG A 37 -3.14 -3.51 -18.34
C ARG A 37 -2.57 -3.77 -16.94
N TRP A 38 -1.37 -3.26 -16.65
CA TRP A 38 -0.77 -3.31 -15.32
C TRP A 38 -1.68 -2.73 -14.25
N ARG A 39 -2.20 -1.51 -14.47
CA ARG A 39 -3.12 -0.86 -13.54
C ARG A 39 -4.37 -1.70 -13.31
N THR A 40 -4.95 -2.24 -14.37
CA THR A 40 -6.15 -3.08 -14.31
C THR A 40 -5.91 -4.35 -13.49
N LEU A 41 -4.80 -5.06 -13.72
CA LEU A 41 -4.46 -6.29 -13.00
C LEU A 41 -4.15 -6.02 -11.52
N ILE A 42 -3.45 -4.92 -11.21
CA ILE A 42 -3.19 -4.49 -9.83
C ILE A 42 -4.51 -4.19 -9.10
N THR A 43 -5.42 -3.44 -9.71
CA THR A 43 -6.72 -3.15 -9.11
C THR A 43 -7.55 -4.43 -8.94
N ALA A 44 -7.58 -5.31 -9.94
CA ALA A 44 -8.32 -6.57 -9.90
C ALA A 44 -7.81 -7.53 -8.81
N SER A 45 -6.52 -7.45 -8.44
CA SER A 45 -5.95 -8.25 -7.35
C SER A 45 -6.40 -7.83 -5.94
N GLY A 46 -7.04 -6.67 -5.79
CA GLY A 46 -7.37 -6.10 -4.48
C GLY A 46 -6.18 -5.49 -3.74
N ALA A 47 -5.00 -5.40 -4.38
CA ALA A 47 -3.78 -4.89 -3.76
C ALA A 47 -3.89 -3.46 -3.23
N VAL A 48 -4.61 -2.59 -3.95
CA VAL A 48 -4.81 -1.20 -3.51
C VAL A 48 -5.54 -1.20 -2.18
N GLN A 49 -6.71 -1.85 -2.13
CA GLN A 49 -7.55 -1.92 -0.93
C GLN A 49 -6.81 -2.56 0.24
N TRP A 50 -6.04 -3.63 -0.02
CA TRP A 50 -5.24 -4.27 1.01
C TRP A 50 -4.14 -3.37 1.57
N ILE A 51 -3.43 -2.61 0.72
CA ILE A 51 -2.45 -1.62 1.18
C ILE A 51 -3.12 -0.52 1.99
N GLU A 52 -4.32 -0.08 1.62
CA GLU A 52 -5.04 0.93 2.39
C GLU A 52 -5.45 0.43 3.77
N GLN A 53 -5.98 -0.78 3.86
CA GLN A 53 -6.28 -1.42 5.14
C GLN A 53 -5.03 -1.57 6.01
N LEU A 54 -3.90 -1.91 5.38
CA LEU A 54 -2.63 -2.06 6.08
C LEU A 54 -2.05 -0.73 6.58
N ILE A 55 -2.31 0.38 5.88
CA ILE A 55 -1.98 1.73 6.35
C ILE A 55 -2.86 2.08 7.56
N GLU A 56 -4.17 1.84 7.48
CA GLU A 56 -5.11 2.07 8.59
C GLU A 56 -4.74 1.26 9.84
N GLU A 57 -4.42 -0.03 9.66
CA GLU A 57 -3.97 -0.90 10.77
C GLU A 57 -2.70 -0.34 11.43
N ARG A 58 -1.71 0.08 10.62
CA ARG A 58 -0.46 0.63 11.14
C ARG A 58 -0.66 1.96 11.83
N LEU A 59 -1.54 2.82 11.32
CA LEU A 59 -1.90 4.08 11.94
C LEU A 59 -2.54 3.83 13.31
N GLY A 60 -3.57 2.99 13.38
CA GLY A 60 -4.23 2.65 14.65
C GLY A 60 -3.27 2.05 15.68
N ARG A 61 -2.36 1.18 15.23
CA ARG A 61 -1.29 0.63 16.09
C ARG A 61 -0.32 1.70 16.58
N ALA A 62 0.08 2.63 15.73
CA ALA A 62 0.97 3.72 16.12
C ALA A 62 0.33 4.62 17.18
N LEU A 63 -0.93 5.01 16.99
CA LEU A 63 -1.69 5.82 17.93
C LEU A 63 -1.90 5.09 19.27
N GLY A 64 -2.31 3.82 19.25
CA GLY A 64 -2.45 3.02 20.47
C GLY A 64 -1.13 2.82 21.23
N CYS A 65 0.00 2.72 20.52
CA CYS A 65 1.32 2.73 21.16
C CYS A 65 1.59 4.06 21.87
N LEU A 66 1.27 5.19 21.24
CA LEU A 66 1.45 6.50 21.87
C LEU A 66 0.65 6.58 23.16
N GLU A 67 -0.65 6.24 23.14
CA GLU A 67 -1.53 6.21 24.33
C GLU A 67 -0.92 5.43 25.51
N SER A 68 -0.22 4.33 25.25
CA SER A 68 0.36 3.47 26.28
C SER A 68 1.70 3.92 26.86
N VAL A 69 2.38 4.88 26.24
CA VAL A 69 3.73 5.32 26.63
C VAL A 69 3.66 6.59 27.48
N GLU A 70 4.45 6.64 28.56
CA GLU A 70 4.67 7.84 29.36
C GLU A 70 5.64 8.80 28.64
N ILE A 71 5.07 9.70 27.85
CA ILE A 71 5.76 10.83 27.22
C ILE A 71 5.06 12.16 27.58
N PRO A 72 5.77 13.29 27.54
CA PRO A 72 5.15 14.60 27.69
C PRO A 72 4.02 14.79 26.68
N GLU A 73 2.93 15.41 27.13
CA GLU A 73 1.73 15.60 26.31
C GLU A 73 2.02 16.34 25.00
N THR A 74 2.89 17.34 25.04
CA THR A 74 3.29 18.08 23.83
C THR A 74 4.00 17.21 22.79
N ALA A 75 4.77 16.21 23.23
CA ALA A 75 5.42 15.26 22.34
C ALA A 75 4.41 14.26 21.76
N ARG A 76 3.44 13.82 22.58
CA ARG A 76 2.34 12.96 22.15
C ARG A 76 1.55 13.62 21.01
N THR A 77 1.03 14.83 21.24
CA THR A 77 0.25 15.57 20.24
C THR A 77 1.02 15.75 18.93
N ALA A 78 2.31 16.12 19.00
CA ALA A 78 3.12 16.30 17.80
C ALA A 78 3.32 15.01 16.99
N LEU A 79 3.43 13.85 17.66
CA LEU A 79 3.55 12.55 17.02
C LEU A 79 2.21 12.08 16.41
N GLU A 80 1.10 12.36 17.08
CA GLU A 80 -0.26 12.08 16.57
C GLU A 80 -0.54 12.91 15.30
N ASP A 81 -0.25 14.22 15.33
CA ASP A 81 -0.41 15.11 14.18
C ASP A 81 0.43 14.63 12.97
N MET A 82 1.69 14.24 13.22
CA MET A 82 2.55 13.70 12.18
C MET A 82 1.99 12.39 11.60
N ALA A 83 1.43 11.51 12.44
CA ALA A 83 0.83 10.26 11.97
C ALA A 83 -0.37 10.52 11.04
N VAL A 84 -1.20 11.51 11.38
CA VAL A 84 -2.30 11.96 10.52
C VAL A 84 -1.76 12.51 9.20
N ILE A 85 -0.84 13.48 9.23
CA ILE A 85 -0.28 14.11 8.03
C ILE A 85 0.41 13.09 7.12
N CYS A 86 1.16 12.13 7.67
CA CYS A 86 1.82 11.08 6.89
C CYS A 86 0.85 10.10 6.22
N THR A 87 -0.42 10.07 6.65
CA THR A 87 -1.45 9.17 6.12
C THR A 87 -2.59 9.91 5.43
N GLU A 88 -2.58 11.24 5.42
CA GLU A 88 -3.48 12.06 4.61
C GLU A 88 -3.36 11.70 3.14
N ARG A 89 -4.52 11.62 2.47
CA ARG A 89 -4.60 11.29 1.04
C ARG A 89 -5.31 12.40 0.30
N ALA A 90 -4.80 12.75 -0.86
CA ALA A 90 -5.54 13.56 -1.81
C ALA A 90 -6.74 12.75 -2.29
N ALA A 91 -7.94 13.28 -2.06
CA ALA A 91 -9.21 12.72 -2.53
C ALA A 91 -9.29 12.74 -4.07
#